data_AF-A0A4Q6BP93-F1
#
_entry.id   AF-A0A4Q6BP93-F1
#
_cell.length_a   1.000
_cell.length_b   1.000
_cell.length_c   1.000
_cell.angle_alpha   90.00
_cell.angle_beta   90.00
_cell.angle_gamma   90.00
#
_symmetry.space_group_name_H-M   'P 1'
#
loop_
_entity.id
_entity.type
_entity.pdbx_description
1 polymer ?
#
loop_
_entity_poly.entity_id
_entity_poly.type
_entity_poly.pdbx_seq_one_letter_code
_entity_poly.pdbx_strand_id
1 'polypeptide(L)'
;MTSINLQRGQRMKLSGISPQKQFIVGLNLGSSALTLDISCFGLDKDGKLSDDRYFVFYNQKIAPREAIKMLGKQSGDSECFWVDLASLPSTIQRLVFVISIDGVGDLKALGDSYLRFLVGRAPNNRWQEGAKFSFSGREFTSERALMVAEVYLKDEWRYAAIGQGFASGLDAVLKHFGGEVVEEASQAAHRPFNPPQPVRNAPPPVVPPQQPAKPAINPATVKEIRHMFGMMAASGSLTAFGWKQMGDYASSQNVTKAQIQEIIATDAARFLQNVIRISAADGVITAQEDADWERALRMLALPAYITHPLRQQWVREKHLSDIRQGSLPSVSTNLQLESDEICHYEATAQHLKVTAKWEEVDLVATSKKLYVITPDAGGKEISYGKFLQILPREDSIDFRLSVKSGA
;
A
#
# COMPACT_ATOMS: atom_id res chain seq x y z
N MET A 1 30.26 10.59 -10.30
CA MET A 1 30.68 9.50 -9.40
C MET A 1 30.62 8.21 -10.18
N THR A 2 31.54 7.28 -9.96
CA THR A 2 31.48 5.94 -10.57
C THR A 2 30.47 5.10 -9.80
N SER A 3 29.51 4.49 -10.50
CA SER A 3 28.49 3.62 -9.88
C SER A 3 29.14 2.46 -9.13
N ILE A 4 28.65 2.17 -7.92
CA ILE A 4 29.11 1.05 -7.09
C ILE A 4 28.36 -0.22 -7.50
N ASN A 5 29.07 -1.24 -7.97
CA ASN A 5 28.47 -2.56 -8.18
C ASN A 5 28.41 -3.32 -6.85
N LEU A 6 27.19 -3.66 -6.43
CA LEU A 6 26.89 -4.33 -5.18
C LEU A 6 26.75 -5.85 -5.40
N GLN A 7 27.13 -6.62 -4.40
CA GLN A 7 26.99 -8.08 -4.37
C GLN A 7 25.94 -8.52 -3.35
N ARG A 8 25.34 -9.69 -3.56
CA ARG A 8 24.38 -10.28 -2.62
C ARG A 8 24.99 -10.39 -1.22
N GLY A 9 24.26 -9.96 -0.20
CA GLY A 9 24.69 -9.91 1.20
C GLY A 9 25.53 -8.69 1.58
N GLN A 10 25.93 -7.84 0.61
CA GLN A 10 26.75 -6.67 0.89
C GLN A 10 25.97 -5.61 1.67
N ARG A 11 26.59 -5.08 2.74
CA ARG A 11 26.05 -4.01 3.57
C ARG A 11 26.98 -2.80 3.58
N MET A 12 26.43 -1.60 3.49
CA MET A 12 27.22 -0.36 3.59
C MET A 12 26.42 0.80 4.18
N LYS A 13 27.11 1.89 4.52
CA LYS A 13 26.46 3.13 4.91
C LYS A 13 25.74 3.72 3.70
N LEU A 14 24.51 4.20 3.87
CA LEU A 14 23.76 4.81 2.77
C LEU A 14 24.46 6.09 2.28
N SER A 15 25.13 6.82 3.17
CA SER A 15 25.96 7.98 2.86
C SER A 15 27.10 7.69 1.86
N GLY A 16 27.53 6.43 1.75
CA GLY A 16 28.48 5.98 0.73
C GLY A 16 27.87 5.79 -0.66
N ILE A 17 26.55 5.72 -0.78
CA ILE A 17 25.79 5.61 -2.04
C ILE A 17 25.19 6.98 -2.40
N SER A 18 24.47 7.58 -1.45
CA SER A 18 23.83 8.89 -1.57
C SER A 18 24.22 9.77 -0.38
N PRO A 19 24.86 10.93 -0.59
CA PRO A 19 25.11 11.87 0.49
C PRO A 19 23.81 12.56 0.98
N GLN A 20 22.70 12.39 0.25
CA GLN A 20 21.41 13.00 0.55
C GLN A 20 20.42 11.96 1.11
N LYS A 21 19.44 12.44 1.88
CA LYS A 21 18.33 11.63 2.39
C LYS A 21 17.25 11.34 1.34
N GLN A 22 17.32 12.03 0.20
CA GLN A 22 16.43 11.87 -0.94
C GLN A 22 17.16 11.16 -2.08
N PHE A 23 16.51 10.15 -2.66
CA PHE A 23 17.04 9.36 -3.77
C PHE A 23 15.90 8.63 -4.49
N ILE A 24 16.19 8.09 -5.67
CA ILE A 24 15.29 7.19 -6.38
C ILE A 24 15.86 5.77 -6.32
N VAL A 25 15.01 4.79 -6.06
CA VAL A 25 15.33 3.36 -6.22
C VAL A 25 14.66 2.86 -7.49
N GLY A 26 15.45 2.53 -8.50
CA GLY A 26 14.96 1.98 -9.77
C GLY A 26 15.15 0.47 -9.81
N LEU A 27 14.11 -0.27 -10.20
CA LEU A 27 14.16 -1.70 -10.44
C LEU A 27 13.92 -1.99 -11.92
N ASN A 28 14.83 -2.70 -12.56
CA ASN A 28 14.63 -3.27 -13.88
C ASN A 28 14.44 -4.78 -13.75
N LEU A 29 13.34 -5.26 -14.30
CA LEU A 29 13.04 -6.67 -14.42
C LEU A 29 13.29 -7.06 -15.86
N GLY A 30 14.29 -7.92 -16.09
CA GLY A 30 14.59 -8.43 -17.41
C GLY A 30 13.37 -9.06 -18.06
N SER A 31 13.35 -9.10 -19.40
CA SER A 31 12.24 -9.70 -20.15
C SER A 31 11.95 -11.12 -19.67
N SER A 32 10.73 -11.34 -19.20
CA SER A 32 10.26 -12.63 -18.67
C SER A 32 8.80 -12.81 -19.07
N ALA A 33 8.35 -14.07 -19.15
CA ALA A 33 6.93 -14.39 -19.30
C ALA A 33 6.14 -14.24 -17.99
N LEU A 34 6.84 -13.95 -16.87
CA LEU A 34 6.24 -13.74 -15.57
C LEU A 34 5.51 -12.40 -15.50
N THR A 35 4.37 -12.39 -14.82
CA THR A 35 3.75 -11.15 -14.34
C THR A 35 4.35 -10.86 -12.97
N LEU A 36 5.01 -9.70 -12.82
CA LEU A 36 5.80 -9.36 -11.64
C LEU A 36 5.28 -8.03 -11.06
N ASP A 37 5.06 -8.05 -9.76
CA ASP A 37 4.78 -6.87 -8.95
C ASP A 37 6.03 -6.42 -8.21
N ILE A 38 6.17 -5.10 -8.05
CA ILE A 38 7.24 -4.48 -7.26
C ILE A 38 6.59 -3.67 -6.15
N SER A 39 7.09 -3.82 -4.94
CA SER A 39 6.58 -3.13 -3.76
C SER A 39 7.69 -2.68 -2.82
N CYS A 40 7.36 -1.75 -1.93
CA CYS A 40 8.21 -1.25 -0.86
C CYS A 40 7.47 -1.35 0.47
N PHE A 41 8.10 -1.94 1.48
CA PHE A 41 7.58 -2.07 2.84
C PHE A 41 8.33 -1.12 3.77
N GLY A 42 7.64 -0.18 4.40
CA GLY A 42 8.14 0.53 5.57
C GLY A 42 7.81 -0.26 6.84
N LEU A 43 8.84 -0.61 7.60
CA LEU A 43 8.78 -1.46 8.78
C LEU A 43 9.31 -0.71 10.00
N ASP A 44 8.82 -1.12 11.16
CA ASP A 44 9.28 -0.62 12.44
C ASP A 44 10.66 -1.18 12.84
N LYS A 45 11.13 -0.78 14.03
CA LYS A 45 12.42 -1.21 14.61
C LYS A 45 12.51 -2.73 14.81
N ASP A 46 11.38 -3.41 14.98
CA ASP A 46 11.28 -4.84 15.20
C ASP A 46 11.09 -5.61 13.87
N GLY A 47 11.13 -4.89 12.74
CA GLY A 47 10.97 -5.44 11.40
C GLY A 47 9.54 -5.81 11.06
N LYS A 48 8.56 -5.14 11.70
CA LYS A 48 7.14 -5.40 11.50
C LYS A 48 6.46 -4.31 10.67
N LEU A 49 5.47 -4.72 9.88
CA LEU A 49 4.59 -3.80 9.16
C LEU A 49 3.53 -3.27 10.14
N SER A 50 3.95 -2.36 11.02
CA SER A 50 3.09 -1.78 12.07
C SER A 50 2.10 -0.76 11.54
N ASP A 51 2.31 -0.23 10.34
CA ASP A 51 1.48 0.77 9.66
C ASP A 51 1.38 0.41 8.18
N ASP A 52 0.22 -0.10 7.77
CA ASP A 52 -0.08 -0.57 6.43
C ASP A 52 0.01 0.54 5.37
N ARG A 53 -0.11 1.81 5.76
CA ARG A 53 0.09 2.97 4.88
C ARG A 53 1.52 3.09 4.35
N TYR A 54 2.48 2.40 4.97
CA TYR A 54 3.86 2.33 4.51
C TYR A 54 4.16 1.08 3.66
N PHE A 55 3.16 0.28 3.32
CA PHE A 55 3.25 -0.70 2.24
C PHE A 55 2.89 -0.03 0.91
N VAL A 56 3.90 0.34 0.12
CA VAL A 56 3.74 1.03 -1.15
C VAL A 56 3.81 0.03 -2.31
N PHE A 57 2.76 -0.02 -3.12
CA PHE A 57 2.62 -0.93 -4.26
C PHE A 57 1.62 -0.34 -5.28
N TYR A 58 1.30 -1.06 -6.35
CA TYR A 58 0.49 -0.52 -7.45
C TYR A 58 -0.87 0.06 -7.03
N ASN A 59 -1.49 -0.44 -5.95
CA ASN A 59 -2.77 0.03 -5.43
C ASN A 59 -2.65 1.09 -4.33
N GLN A 60 -1.47 1.27 -3.74
CA GLN A 60 -1.17 2.30 -2.74
C GLN A 60 0.18 2.93 -3.09
N LYS A 61 0.17 3.89 -4.01
CA LYS A 61 1.40 4.39 -4.66
C LYS A 61 2.17 5.40 -3.82
N ILE A 62 1.60 5.94 -2.75
CA ILE A 62 2.20 7.04 -1.96
C ILE A 62 2.03 6.72 -0.47
N ALA A 63 3.13 6.79 0.27
CA ALA A 63 3.13 6.72 1.74
C ALA A 63 2.87 8.09 2.37
N PRO A 64 2.44 8.18 3.64
CA PRO A 64 2.19 9.45 4.32
C PRO A 64 3.38 10.40 4.26
N ARG A 65 3.08 11.71 4.22
CA ARG A 65 4.07 12.79 4.03
C ARG A 65 4.92 12.62 2.78
N GLU A 66 4.42 11.87 1.81
CA GLU A 66 5.11 11.63 0.55
C GLU A 66 6.50 11.00 0.68
N ALA A 67 6.77 10.39 1.84
CA ALA A 67 8.09 9.85 2.18
C ALA A 67 8.54 8.74 1.24
N ILE A 68 7.59 8.06 0.60
CA ILE A 68 7.82 7.07 -0.45
C ILE A 68 6.75 7.29 -1.54
N LYS A 69 7.15 7.39 -2.81
CA LYS A 69 6.23 7.43 -3.95
C LYS A 69 6.65 6.44 -5.03
N MET A 70 5.70 5.69 -5.56
CA MET A 70 5.88 4.88 -6.74
C MET A 70 5.72 5.77 -7.99
N LEU A 71 6.77 5.85 -8.80
CA LEU A 71 6.90 6.77 -9.94
C LEU A 71 6.58 6.11 -11.29
N GLY A 72 6.45 4.79 -11.32
CA GLY A 72 6.31 4.00 -12.53
C GLY A 72 7.62 3.80 -13.28
N LYS A 73 7.49 3.28 -14.50
CA LYS A 73 8.59 3.01 -15.42
C LYS A 73 9.36 4.29 -15.78
N GLN A 74 10.67 4.32 -15.56
CA GLN A 74 11.51 5.48 -15.91
C GLN A 74 12.89 5.05 -16.39
N SER A 75 13.41 5.67 -17.46
CA SER A 75 14.82 5.57 -17.88
C SER A 75 15.39 4.13 -17.94
N GLY A 76 14.58 3.19 -18.44
CA GLY A 76 14.94 1.77 -18.55
C GLY A 76 14.54 0.91 -17.35
N ASP A 77 14.17 1.49 -16.22
CA ASP A 77 13.68 0.75 -15.04
C ASP A 77 12.19 0.43 -15.20
N SER A 78 11.78 -0.77 -14.80
CA SER A 78 10.40 -1.26 -14.81
C SER A 78 9.53 -0.52 -13.78
N GLU A 79 10.09 -0.17 -12.63
CA GLU A 79 9.45 0.62 -11.58
C GLU A 79 10.49 1.45 -10.82
N CYS A 80 10.10 2.63 -10.36
CA CYS A 80 10.95 3.54 -9.61
C CYS A 80 10.24 4.02 -8.35
N PHE A 81 10.96 4.08 -7.22
CA PHE A 81 10.47 4.68 -5.99
C PHE A 81 11.22 5.96 -5.69
N TRP A 82 10.51 7.08 -5.55
CA TRP A 82 11.00 8.23 -4.81
C TRP A 82 11.05 7.88 -3.33
N VAL A 83 12.15 8.19 -2.66
CA VAL A 83 12.31 8.01 -1.21
C VAL A 83 12.84 9.30 -0.60
N ASP A 84 12.17 9.78 0.45
CA ASP A 84 12.64 10.83 1.33
C ASP A 84 12.68 10.35 2.78
N LEU A 85 13.89 9.97 3.22
CA LEU A 85 14.11 9.48 4.58
C LEU A 85 13.90 10.54 5.66
N ALA A 86 13.92 11.84 5.32
CA ALA A 86 13.64 12.91 6.30
C ALA A 86 12.13 13.05 6.59
N SER A 87 11.28 12.58 5.68
CA SER A 87 9.83 12.66 5.77
C SER A 87 9.21 11.42 6.44
N LEU A 88 10.00 10.37 6.67
CA LEU A 88 9.58 9.20 7.45
C LEU A 88 9.36 9.55 8.93
N PRO A 89 8.29 9.06 9.58
CA PRO A 89 8.13 9.15 11.02
C PRO A 89 9.17 8.28 11.72
N SER A 90 9.50 8.60 12.97
CA SER A 90 10.48 7.85 13.77
C SER A 90 10.12 6.37 14.02
N THR A 91 8.84 6.03 13.83
CA THR A 91 8.33 4.66 13.92
C THR A 91 8.81 3.78 12.76
N ILE A 92 9.07 4.34 11.58
CA ILE A 92 9.54 3.59 10.40
C ILE A 92 11.07 3.64 10.33
N GLN A 93 11.70 2.50 10.53
CA GLN A 93 13.17 2.38 10.62
C GLN A 93 13.77 1.47 9.57
N ARG A 94 12.96 0.83 8.72
CA ARG A 94 13.45 -0.02 7.62
C ARG A 94 12.52 0.08 6.42
N LEU A 95 13.10 0.20 5.24
CA LEU A 95 12.43 0.09 3.94
C LEU A 95 12.92 -1.18 3.25
N VAL A 96 12.02 -2.04 2.77
CA VAL A 96 12.37 -3.28 2.06
C VAL A 96 11.72 -3.30 0.68
N PHE A 97 12.53 -3.49 -0.36
CA PHE A 97 12.05 -3.57 -1.74
C PHE A 97 11.87 -5.01 -2.15
N VAL A 98 10.69 -5.34 -2.65
CA VAL A 98 10.25 -6.71 -2.91
C VAL A 98 9.74 -6.84 -4.34
N ILE A 99 10.11 -7.95 -4.98
CA ILE A 99 9.51 -8.41 -6.24
C ILE A 99 8.66 -9.64 -5.91
N SER A 100 7.46 -9.74 -6.46
CA SER A 100 6.60 -10.93 -6.32
C SER A 100 5.95 -11.30 -7.64
N ILE A 101 5.74 -12.60 -7.86
CA ILE A 101 5.01 -13.11 -9.03
C ILE A 101 3.50 -13.01 -8.77
N ASP A 102 2.79 -12.29 -9.64
CA ASP A 102 1.33 -12.31 -9.72
C ASP A 102 0.92 -13.43 -10.69
N GLY A 103 0.39 -14.54 -10.16
CA GLY A 103 -0.03 -15.70 -10.95
C GLY A 103 0.98 -16.85 -11.00
N VAL A 104 1.06 -17.56 -12.12
CA VAL A 104 1.77 -18.86 -12.21
C VAL A 104 3.25 -18.66 -12.57
N GLY A 105 4.12 -19.46 -11.95
CA GLY A 105 5.55 -19.50 -12.25
C GLY A 105 6.44 -19.39 -11.01
N ASP A 106 7.74 -19.33 -11.22
CA ASP A 106 8.76 -19.13 -10.21
C ASP A 106 9.85 -18.18 -10.74
N LEU A 107 10.67 -17.67 -9.84
CA LEU A 107 11.71 -16.69 -10.14
C LEU A 107 12.85 -17.28 -10.97
N LYS A 108 12.88 -18.59 -11.23
CA LYS A 108 13.86 -19.19 -12.15
C LYS A 108 13.69 -18.67 -13.58
N ALA A 109 12.46 -18.30 -13.95
CA ALA A 109 12.15 -17.69 -15.24
C ALA A 109 12.43 -16.18 -15.31
N LEU A 110 12.99 -15.57 -14.25
CA LEU A 110 13.36 -14.16 -14.24
C LEU A 110 14.60 -13.93 -15.12
N GLY A 111 14.52 -12.95 -16.02
CA GLY A 111 15.66 -12.50 -16.83
C GLY A 111 16.71 -11.75 -16.01
N ASP A 112 17.79 -11.33 -16.67
CA ASP A 112 18.81 -10.47 -16.04
C ASP A 112 18.16 -9.17 -15.56
N SER A 113 18.24 -8.93 -14.26
CA SER A 113 17.50 -7.88 -13.56
C SER A 113 18.45 -7.11 -12.63
N TYR A 114 18.03 -5.92 -12.21
CA TYR A 114 18.81 -5.15 -11.23
C TYR A 114 17.93 -4.22 -10.39
N LEU A 115 18.46 -3.84 -9.23
CA LEU A 115 18.02 -2.68 -8.44
C LEU A 115 19.17 -1.67 -8.40
N ARG A 116 18.87 -0.40 -8.66
CA ARG A 116 19.85 0.68 -8.62
C ARG A 116 19.37 1.87 -7.79
N PHE A 117 20.33 2.58 -7.23
CA PHE A 117 20.12 3.89 -6.61
C PHE A 117 20.46 4.96 -7.63
N LEU A 118 19.52 5.85 -7.86
CA LEU A 118 19.74 7.07 -8.59
C LEU A 118 19.84 8.22 -7.59
N VAL A 119 20.96 8.93 -7.65
CA VAL A 119 21.32 10.01 -6.73
C VAL A 119 21.53 11.29 -7.51
N GLY A 120 21.06 12.41 -6.98
CA GLY A 120 21.06 13.69 -7.66
C GLY A 120 20.81 14.82 -6.67
N ARG A 121 20.88 16.06 -7.12
CA ARG A 121 20.57 17.23 -6.30
C ARG A 121 19.42 17.99 -6.94
N ALA A 122 18.37 18.26 -6.17
CA ALA A 122 17.37 19.26 -6.54
C ALA A 122 18.04 20.65 -6.59
N PRO A 123 17.70 21.54 -7.54
CA PRO A 123 16.58 21.46 -8.47
C PRO A 123 16.92 20.86 -9.85
N ASN A 124 18.17 20.50 -10.10
CA ASN A 124 18.68 20.20 -11.44
C ASN A 124 18.35 18.79 -11.97
N ASN A 125 17.71 17.93 -11.17
CA ASN A 125 17.12 16.62 -11.56
C ASN A 125 18.01 15.69 -12.42
N ARG A 126 19.33 15.87 -12.39
CA ARG A 126 20.28 14.96 -13.05
C ARG A 126 20.58 13.80 -12.12
N TRP A 127 19.68 12.83 -12.12
CA TRP A 127 19.81 11.55 -11.46
C TRP A 127 20.95 10.74 -12.09
N GLN A 128 21.93 10.36 -11.29
CA GLN A 128 23.06 9.51 -11.70
C GLN A 128 23.03 8.20 -10.93
N GLU A 129 23.47 7.11 -11.54
CA GLU A 129 23.57 5.83 -10.86
C GLU A 129 24.67 5.88 -9.77
N GLY A 130 24.26 5.79 -8.50
CA GLY A 130 25.16 5.76 -7.36
C GLY A 130 25.59 4.34 -6.99
N ALA A 131 24.67 3.38 -7.08
CA ALA A 131 24.96 1.97 -6.86
C ALA A 131 23.98 1.08 -7.62
N LYS A 132 24.39 -0.15 -7.95
CA LYS A 132 23.58 -1.15 -8.65
C LYS A 132 23.83 -2.54 -8.09
N PHE A 133 22.76 -3.27 -7.81
CA PHE A 133 22.75 -4.68 -7.44
C PHE A 133 22.08 -5.48 -8.56
N SER A 134 22.85 -6.29 -9.27
CA SER A 134 22.35 -7.16 -10.34
C SER A 134 22.02 -8.55 -9.82
N PHE A 135 20.95 -9.16 -10.34
CA PHE A 135 20.52 -10.51 -10.01
C PHE A 135 19.79 -11.16 -11.21
N SER A 136 19.71 -12.48 -11.23
CA SER A 136 19.04 -13.22 -12.32
C SER A 136 18.27 -14.44 -11.79
N GLY A 137 17.36 -14.98 -12.62
CA GLY A 137 16.60 -16.19 -12.30
C GLY A 137 17.46 -17.42 -12.00
N ARG A 138 18.72 -17.45 -12.46
CA ARG A 138 19.66 -18.55 -12.21
C ARG A 138 19.99 -18.76 -10.74
N GLU A 139 19.73 -17.74 -9.92
CA GLU A 139 19.98 -17.77 -8.47
C GLU A 139 18.79 -18.32 -7.67
N PHE A 140 17.70 -18.69 -8.35
CA PHE A 140 16.45 -19.13 -7.73
C PHE A 140 16.00 -20.49 -8.30
N THR A 141 15.15 -21.16 -7.53
CA THR A 141 14.57 -22.47 -7.83
C THR A 141 13.06 -22.37 -7.85
N SER A 142 12.40 -22.50 -6.71
CA SER A 142 10.94 -22.49 -6.57
C SER A 142 10.39 -21.21 -5.94
N GLU A 143 11.23 -20.19 -5.73
CA GLU A 143 10.83 -18.94 -5.09
C GLU A 143 9.89 -18.13 -5.97
N ARG A 144 8.88 -17.52 -5.36
CA ARG A 144 7.84 -16.72 -6.01
C ARG A 144 7.82 -15.26 -5.59
N ALA A 145 8.62 -14.90 -4.58
CA ALA A 145 8.91 -13.53 -4.21
C ALA A 145 10.37 -13.38 -3.81
N LEU A 146 10.91 -12.17 -3.89
CA LEU A 146 12.29 -11.81 -3.67
C LEU A 146 12.37 -10.51 -2.88
N MET A 147 12.95 -10.57 -1.68
CA MET A 147 13.46 -9.37 -1.00
C MET A 147 14.78 -8.98 -1.63
N VAL A 148 14.77 -7.91 -2.43
CA VAL A 148 15.92 -7.50 -3.23
C VAL A 148 16.93 -6.77 -2.36
N ALA A 149 16.46 -5.76 -1.62
CA ALA A 149 17.30 -4.91 -0.81
C ALA A 149 16.54 -4.27 0.35
N GLU A 150 17.29 -3.82 1.35
CA GLU A 150 16.77 -3.05 2.47
C GLU A 150 17.57 -1.75 2.68
N VAL A 151 16.88 -0.70 3.08
CA VAL A 151 17.45 0.54 3.63
C VAL A 151 16.98 0.63 5.08
N TYR A 152 17.89 0.59 6.06
CA TYR A 152 17.52 0.51 7.48
C TYR A 152 18.33 1.45 8.35
N LEU A 153 17.70 1.93 9.41
CA LEU A 153 18.28 2.78 10.42
C LEU A 153 18.94 1.91 11.50
N LYS A 154 20.21 2.21 11.80
CA LYS A 154 20.88 1.77 13.01
C LYS A 154 21.31 3.04 13.78
N ASP A 155 22.60 3.32 13.84
CA ASP A 155 23.13 4.62 14.29
C ASP A 155 23.06 5.67 13.16
N GLU A 156 23.08 5.19 11.92
CA GLU A 156 22.86 5.95 10.69
C GLU A 156 22.12 5.06 9.67
N TRP A 157 21.57 5.65 8.61
CA TRP A 157 20.94 4.88 7.54
C TRP A 157 21.96 4.03 6.78
N ARG A 158 21.60 2.77 6.57
CA ARG A 158 22.42 1.75 5.91
C ARG A 158 21.64 1.11 4.79
N TYR A 159 22.38 0.54 3.85
CA TYR A 159 21.86 -0.26 2.76
C TYR A 159 22.36 -1.70 2.91
N ALA A 160 21.51 -2.67 2.56
CA ALA A 160 21.93 -4.04 2.31
C ALA A 160 21.31 -4.59 1.03
N ALA A 161 22.16 -5.19 0.18
CA ALA A 161 21.73 -6.04 -0.92
C ALA A 161 21.40 -7.42 -0.35
N ILE A 162 20.15 -7.85 -0.42
CA ILE A 162 19.67 -9.05 0.29
C ILE A 162 19.60 -10.25 -0.65
N GLY A 163 18.75 -10.18 -1.69
CA GLY A 163 18.56 -11.28 -2.63
C GLY A 163 17.90 -12.52 -2.01
N GLN A 164 17.03 -12.37 -1.02
CA GLN A 164 16.40 -13.49 -0.31
C GLN A 164 15.06 -13.85 -0.96
N GLY A 165 14.94 -15.09 -1.46
CA GLY A 165 13.73 -15.59 -2.09
C GLY A 165 12.75 -16.24 -1.11
N PHE A 166 11.47 -16.28 -1.49
CA PHE A 166 10.36 -16.87 -0.72
C PHE A 166 9.54 -17.81 -1.61
N ALA A 167 9.52 -19.10 -1.26
CA ALA A 167 8.77 -20.14 -1.99
C ALA A 167 7.26 -19.85 -2.06
N SER A 168 6.65 -19.45 -0.95
CA SER A 168 5.20 -19.17 -0.90
C SER A 168 4.82 -17.77 -1.38
N GLY A 169 5.73 -17.05 -2.05
CA GLY A 169 5.44 -15.75 -2.65
C GLY A 169 5.24 -14.63 -1.62
N LEU A 170 4.42 -13.65 -1.99
CA LEU A 170 4.18 -12.43 -1.21
C LEU A 170 3.59 -12.73 0.18
N ASP A 171 2.75 -13.76 0.32
CA ASP A 171 2.15 -14.14 1.61
C ASP A 171 3.21 -14.50 2.66
N ALA A 172 4.29 -15.18 2.25
CA ALA A 172 5.38 -15.49 3.16
C ALA A 172 6.18 -14.25 3.55
N VAL A 173 6.30 -13.27 2.65
CA VAL A 173 6.93 -11.97 2.96
C VAL A 173 6.06 -11.19 3.96
N LEU A 174 4.74 -11.16 3.77
CA LEU A 174 3.81 -10.51 4.70
C LEU A 174 3.84 -11.16 6.09
N LYS A 175 3.79 -12.49 6.15
CA LYS A 175 3.96 -13.25 7.41
C LYS A 175 5.31 -12.97 8.07
N HIS A 176 6.37 -12.89 7.27
CA HIS A 176 7.72 -12.58 7.77
C HIS A 176 7.76 -11.23 8.49
N PHE A 177 7.07 -10.22 7.95
CA PHE A 177 6.92 -8.89 8.57
C PHE A 177 5.77 -8.80 9.60
N GLY A 178 5.22 -9.95 10.03
CA GLY A 178 4.19 -10.02 11.06
C GLY A 178 2.84 -9.40 10.67
N GLY A 179 2.52 -9.37 9.37
CA GLY A 179 1.11 -9.25 8.97
C GLY A 179 0.34 -10.43 9.54
N GLU A 180 -0.71 -10.17 10.33
CA GLU A 180 -1.62 -11.20 10.77
C GLU A 180 -2.34 -11.77 9.54
N VAL A 181 -2.11 -13.05 9.25
CA VAL A 181 -3.11 -13.84 8.55
C VAL A 181 -4.12 -14.20 9.63
N VAL A 182 -5.30 -13.60 9.58
CA VAL A 182 -6.41 -14.01 10.44
C VAL A 182 -6.71 -15.47 10.09
N GLU A 183 -6.25 -16.39 10.92
CA GLU A 183 -6.67 -17.79 10.87
C GLU A 183 -8.16 -17.79 11.28
N GLU A 184 -9.03 -18.16 10.35
CA GLU A 184 -10.39 -18.54 10.71
C GLU A 184 -10.30 -19.77 11.63
N ALA A 185 -10.54 -19.54 12.91
CA ALA A 185 -10.56 -20.55 13.94
C ALA A 185 -11.66 -21.58 13.63
N SER A 186 -11.26 -22.78 13.20
CA SER A 186 -12.10 -23.97 13.33
C SER A 186 -11.71 -24.68 14.63
N GLN A 187 -12.64 -24.66 15.59
CA GLN A 187 -12.51 -25.35 16.86
C GLN A 187 -12.38 -26.86 16.66
N ALA A 188 -11.32 -27.46 17.22
CA ALA A 188 -11.29 -28.88 17.52
C ALA A 188 -10.55 -29.13 18.85
N ALA A 189 -11.36 -29.49 19.86
CA ALA A 189 -11.09 -30.23 21.10
C ALA A 189 -9.69 -30.25 21.74
N HIS A 190 -9.67 -29.84 23.01
CA HIS A 190 -8.60 -29.98 23.99
C HIS A 190 -8.08 -31.43 24.12
N ARG A 191 -6.76 -31.61 24.08
CA ARG A 191 -6.07 -32.73 24.75
C ARG A 191 -5.12 -32.18 25.81
N PRO A 192 -5.01 -32.82 27.00
CA PRO A 192 -4.15 -32.35 28.06
C PRO A 192 -2.67 -32.50 27.70
N PHE A 193 -1.92 -31.46 28.04
CA PHE A 193 -0.48 -31.32 27.87
C PHE A 193 0.25 -32.17 28.92
N ASN A 194 1.13 -33.08 28.49
CA ASN A 194 2.03 -33.81 29.39
C ASN A 194 3.44 -33.19 29.27
N PRO A 195 4.17 -32.90 30.36
CA PRO A 195 5.49 -32.30 30.27
C PRO A 195 6.54 -33.28 29.72
N PRO A 196 7.54 -32.82 28.94
CA PRO A 196 8.54 -33.68 28.31
C PRO A 196 9.60 -34.16 29.30
N GLN A 197 9.93 -35.45 29.25
CA GLN A 197 11.13 -36.03 29.86
C GLN A 197 12.37 -35.82 28.94
N PRO A 198 13.59 -35.77 29.50
CA PRO A 198 14.82 -35.58 28.72
C PRO A 198 15.16 -36.84 27.90
N VAL A 199 15.12 -36.73 26.56
CA VAL A 199 15.56 -37.77 25.64
C VAL A 199 17.08 -37.73 25.45
N ARG A 200 17.76 -38.78 25.93
CA ARG A 200 19.11 -39.16 25.48
C ARG A 200 18.98 -39.99 24.19
N ASN A 201 19.87 -39.68 23.23
CA ASN A 201 20.14 -40.37 21.97
C ASN A 201 19.10 -40.14 20.84
N ALA A 202 19.43 -39.22 19.93
CA ALA A 202 18.71 -39.01 18.68
C ALA A 202 19.25 -39.94 17.56
N PRO A 203 18.38 -40.67 16.84
CA PRO A 203 18.69 -41.23 15.53
C PRO A 203 18.71 -40.12 14.45
N PRO A 204 19.30 -40.36 13.26
CA PRO A 204 19.39 -39.36 12.18
C PRO A 204 18.01 -38.88 11.71
N PRO A 205 17.92 -37.65 11.16
CA PRO A 205 16.65 -36.99 10.88
C PRO A 205 15.85 -37.73 9.79
N VAL A 206 14.61 -38.10 10.14
CA VAL A 206 13.59 -38.53 9.18
C VAL A 206 13.17 -37.31 8.37
N VAL A 207 13.34 -37.38 7.05
CA VAL A 207 12.87 -36.36 6.10
C VAL A 207 11.35 -36.24 6.25
N PRO A 208 10.78 -35.03 6.45
CA PRO A 208 9.33 -34.85 6.50
C PRO A 208 8.68 -35.35 5.20
N PRO A 209 7.52 -36.03 5.25
CA PRO A 209 6.82 -36.43 4.04
C PRO A 209 6.49 -35.20 3.19
N GLN A 210 6.93 -35.22 1.93
CA GLN A 210 6.56 -34.22 0.93
C GLN A 210 5.03 -34.18 0.81
N GLN A 211 4.43 -33.02 1.08
CA GLN A 211 3.03 -32.79 0.74
C GLN A 211 2.82 -33.04 -0.76
N PRO A 212 1.80 -33.81 -1.17
CA PRO A 212 1.53 -34.02 -2.59
C PRO A 212 1.29 -32.66 -3.26
N ALA A 213 1.99 -32.42 -4.37
CA ALA A 213 1.81 -31.23 -5.19
C ALA A 213 0.33 -31.09 -5.58
N LYS A 214 -0.25 -29.90 -5.35
CA LYS A 214 -1.61 -29.58 -5.83
C LYS A 214 -1.68 -29.91 -7.34
N PRO A 215 -2.71 -30.63 -7.82
CA PRO A 215 -2.87 -30.88 -9.25
C PRO A 215 -2.94 -29.55 -10.00
N ALA A 216 -2.11 -29.38 -11.03
CA ALA A 216 -2.13 -28.19 -11.87
C ALA A 216 -3.44 -28.15 -12.67
N ILE A 217 -4.16 -27.03 -12.58
CA ILE A 217 -5.42 -26.82 -13.33
C ILE A 217 -5.06 -26.62 -14.81
N ASN A 218 -5.88 -27.18 -15.71
CA ASN A 218 -5.70 -26.99 -17.15
C ASN A 218 -5.75 -25.49 -17.51
N PRO A 219 -4.75 -24.94 -18.23
CA PRO A 219 -4.73 -23.54 -18.65
C PRO A 219 -5.96 -23.09 -19.45
N ALA A 220 -6.58 -23.98 -20.24
CA ALA A 220 -7.82 -23.68 -20.96
C ALA A 220 -8.99 -23.43 -20.00
N THR A 221 -9.10 -24.22 -18.94
CA THR A 221 -10.10 -24.04 -17.87
C THR A 221 -9.88 -22.73 -17.13
N VAL A 222 -8.62 -22.37 -16.83
CA VAL A 222 -8.28 -21.08 -16.21
C VAL A 222 -8.73 -19.92 -17.10
N LYS A 223 -8.43 -19.99 -18.40
CA LYS A 223 -8.83 -18.98 -19.38
C LYS A 223 -10.35 -18.83 -19.47
N GLU A 224 -11.08 -19.94 -19.49
CA GLU A 224 -12.55 -19.92 -19.57
C GLU A 224 -13.18 -19.36 -18.30
N ILE A 225 -12.71 -19.76 -17.11
CA ILE A 225 -13.19 -19.20 -15.84
C ILE A 225 -12.97 -17.68 -15.80
N ARG A 226 -11.79 -17.19 -16.22
CA ARG A 226 -11.52 -15.76 -16.34
C ARG A 226 -12.40 -15.06 -17.36
N HIS A 227 -12.69 -15.72 -18.49
CA HIS A 227 -13.58 -15.17 -19.51
C HIS A 227 -15.02 -15.03 -19.00
N MET A 228 -15.57 -16.08 -18.39
CA MET A 228 -16.89 -16.06 -17.75
C MET A 228 -16.97 -14.98 -16.67
N PHE A 229 -15.94 -14.86 -15.83
CA PHE A 229 -15.83 -13.77 -14.86
C PHE A 229 -15.85 -12.40 -15.53
N GLY A 230 -15.02 -12.20 -16.55
CA GLY A 230 -14.92 -10.94 -17.29
C GLY A 230 -16.24 -10.52 -17.92
N MET A 231 -17.02 -11.46 -18.46
CA MET A 231 -18.35 -11.20 -19.01
C MET A 231 -19.33 -10.69 -17.95
N MET A 232 -19.33 -11.29 -16.76
CA MET A 232 -20.14 -10.81 -15.64
C MET A 232 -19.68 -9.43 -15.17
N ALA A 233 -18.38 -9.24 -14.98
CA ALA A 233 -17.82 -7.97 -14.55
C ALA A 233 -18.09 -6.83 -15.55
N ALA A 234 -18.03 -7.12 -16.86
CA ALA A 234 -18.33 -6.16 -17.92
C ALA A 234 -19.80 -5.73 -17.95
N SER A 235 -20.72 -6.61 -17.53
CA SER A 235 -22.14 -6.27 -17.37
C SER A 235 -22.44 -5.37 -16.16
N GLY A 236 -21.42 -5.08 -15.33
CA GLY A 236 -21.55 -4.24 -14.14
C GLY A 236 -22.22 -4.94 -12.95
N SER A 237 -22.63 -6.20 -13.09
CA SER A 237 -23.30 -6.94 -12.02
C SER A 237 -22.85 -8.40 -11.94
N LEU A 238 -22.41 -8.82 -10.76
CA LEU A 238 -22.15 -10.22 -10.46
C LEU A 238 -23.48 -10.90 -10.15
N THR A 239 -24.14 -11.46 -11.18
CA THR A 239 -25.44 -12.13 -11.00
C THR A 239 -25.28 -13.53 -10.41
N ALA A 240 -26.25 -13.96 -9.60
CA ALA A 240 -26.27 -15.32 -9.05
C ALA A 240 -26.31 -16.39 -10.16
N PHE A 241 -26.97 -16.09 -11.27
CA PHE A 241 -27.03 -16.98 -12.44
C PHE A 241 -25.67 -17.17 -13.09
N GLY A 242 -24.93 -16.10 -13.37
CA GLY A 242 -23.58 -16.21 -13.92
C GLY A 242 -22.61 -16.91 -12.97
N TRP A 243 -22.73 -16.66 -11.66
CA TRP A 243 -21.93 -17.35 -10.64
C TRP A 243 -22.20 -18.85 -10.61
N LYS A 244 -23.47 -19.25 -10.74
CA LYS A 244 -23.88 -20.63 -10.83
C LYS A 244 -23.32 -21.30 -12.09
N GLN A 245 -23.45 -20.66 -13.26
CA GLN A 245 -22.89 -21.20 -14.51
C GLN A 245 -21.37 -21.41 -14.44
N MET A 246 -20.64 -20.43 -13.91
CA MET A 246 -19.19 -20.54 -13.74
C MET A 246 -18.82 -21.63 -12.72
N GLY A 247 -19.59 -21.76 -11.64
CA GLY A 247 -19.43 -22.83 -10.64
C GLY A 247 -19.71 -24.23 -11.20
N ASP A 248 -20.75 -24.39 -12.01
CA ASP A 248 -21.12 -25.64 -12.68
C ASP A 248 -20.03 -26.05 -13.68
N TYR A 249 -19.54 -25.10 -14.49
CA TYR A 249 -18.41 -25.31 -15.40
C TYR A 249 -17.15 -25.73 -14.64
N ALA A 250 -16.75 -24.97 -13.60
CA ALA A 250 -15.56 -25.28 -12.80
C ALA A 250 -15.66 -26.66 -12.13
N SER A 251 -16.84 -27.01 -11.60
CA SER A 251 -17.09 -28.32 -11.00
C SER A 251 -16.92 -29.46 -12.01
N SER A 252 -17.37 -29.28 -13.26
CA SER A 252 -17.16 -30.27 -14.34
C SER A 252 -15.68 -30.50 -14.66
N GLN A 253 -14.82 -29.54 -14.34
CA GLN A 253 -13.38 -29.58 -14.56
C GLN A 253 -12.59 -29.93 -13.28
N ASN A 254 -13.27 -30.39 -12.22
CA ASN A 254 -12.69 -30.66 -10.89
C ASN A 254 -11.99 -29.45 -10.24
N VAL A 255 -12.45 -28.23 -10.55
CA VAL A 255 -11.94 -26.99 -9.96
C VAL A 255 -12.82 -26.61 -8.76
N THR A 256 -12.18 -26.48 -7.60
CA THR A 256 -12.85 -26.11 -6.34
C THR A 256 -13.15 -24.61 -6.26
N LYS A 257 -14.09 -24.22 -5.38
CA LYS A 257 -14.41 -22.80 -5.12
C LYS A 257 -13.19 -21.97 -4.75
N ALA A 258 -12.28 -22.50 -3.92
CA ALA A 258 -11.05 -21.83 -3.52
C ALA A 258 -10.12 -21.58 -4.73
N GLN A 259 -10.03 -22.55 -5.64
CA GLN A 259 -9.25 -22.39 -6.87
C GLN A 259 -9.88 -21.39 -7.84
N ILE A 260 -11.22 -21.32 -7.92
CA ILE A 260 -11.90 -20.26 -8.69
C ILE A 260 -11.49 -18.88 -8.15
N GLN A 261 -11.53 -18.70 -6.82
CA GLN A 261 -11.14 -17.43 -6.19
C GLN A 261 -9.70 -17.06 -6.48
N GLU A 262 -8.78 -18.02 -6.43
CA GLU A 262 -7.37 -17.82 -6.79
C GLU A 262 -7.20 -17.42 -8.27
N ILE A 263 -7.94 -18.05 -9.18
CA ILE A 263 -7.91 -17.75 -10.62
C ILE A 263 -8.39 -16.32 -10.92
N ILE A 264 -9.48 -15.89 -10.28
CA ILE A 264 -10.12 -14.60 -10.57
C ILE A 264 -9.61 -13.45 -9.68
N ALA A 265 -8.75 -13.73 -8.69
CA ALA A 265 -8.39 -12.76 -7.64
C ALA A 265 -8.00 -11.38 -8.21
N THR A 266 -7.10 -11.36 -9.18
CA THR A 266 -6.64 -10.13 -9.83
C THR A 266 -7.75 -9.43 -10.63
N ASP A 267 -8.56 -10.19 -11.37
CA ASP A 267 -9.65 -9.63 -12.19
C ASP A 267 -10.79 -9.08 -11.31
N ALA A 268 -11.07 -9.77 -10.21
CA ALA A 268 -12.05 -9.38 -9.21
C ALA A 268 -11.62 -8.13 -8.43
N ALA A 269 -10.34 -8.01 -8.09
CA ALA A 269 -9.79 -6.79 -7.50
C ALA A 269 -9.93 -5.59 -8.45
N ARG A 270 -9.64 -5.77 -9.75
CA ARG A 270 -9.83 -4.70 -10.75
C ARG A 270 -11.31 -4.33 -10.94
N PHE A 271 -12.20 -5.31 -10.94
CA PHE A 271 -13.64 -5.06 -10.98
C PHE A 271 -14.07 -4.19 -9.80
N LEU A 272 -13.66 -4.58 -8.58
CA LEU A 272 -13.94 -3.83 -7.37
C LEU A 272 -13.36 -2.39 -7.45
N GLN A 273 -12.10 -2.24 -7.84
CA GLN A 273 -11.49 -0.91 -8.02
C GLN A 273 -12.27 -0.03 -9.01
N ASN A 274 -12.82 -0.62 -10.07
CA ASN A 274 -13.64 0.09 -11.04
C ASN A 274 -14.98 0.54 -10.48
N VAL A 275 -15.65 -0.27 -9.65
CA VAL A 275 -16.90 0.14 -8.98
C VAL A 275 -16.62 1.34 -8.07
N ILE A 276 -15.53 1.33 -7.27
CA ILE A 276 -15.11 2.50 -6.47
C ILE A 276 -15.02 3.75 -7.36
N ARG A 277 -14.28 3.64 -8.46
CA ARG A 277 -14.03 4.76 -9.37
C ARG A 277 -15.33 5.29 -10.01
N ILE A 278 -16.25 4.41 -10.39
CA ILE A 278 -17.51 4.79 -11.03
C ILE A 278 -18.43 5.47 -10.02
N SER A 279 -18.62 4.85 -8.84
CA SER A 279 -19.47 5.43 -7.80
C SER A 279 -18.92 6.73 -7.23
N ALA A 280 -17.59 6.89 -7.16
CA ALA A 280 -17.01 8.16 -6.71
C ALA A 280 -17.08 9.28 -7.76
N ALA A 281 -17.47 9.00 -9.01
CA ALA A 281 -17.33 9.95 -10.12
C ALA A 281 -18.28 11.16 -10.04
N ASP A 282 -19.50 10.96 -9.55
CA ASP A 282 -20.46 12.05 -9.30
C ASP A 282 -20.29 12.68 -7.91
N GLY A 283 -19.38 12.11 -7.11
CA GLY A 283 -19.04 12.55 -5.78
C GLY A 283 -20.02 12.10 -4.69
N VAL A 284 -21.03 11.28 -5.02
CA VAL A 284 -22.07 10.83 -4.08
C VAL A 284 -22.14 9.31 -4.08
N ILE A 285 -21.83 8.69 -2.94
CA ILE A 285 -22.02 7.25 -2.76
C ILE A 285 -23.42 7.02 -2.19
N THR A 286 -24.30 6.43 -2.99
CA THR A 286 -25.66 6.10 -2.57
C THR A 286 -25.70 4.86 -1.67
N ALA A 287 -26.77 4.72 -0.88
CA ALA A 287 -26.99 3.51 -0.06
C ALA A 287 -27.13 2.24 -0.91
N GLN A 288 -27.63 2.37 -2.15
CA GLN A 288 -27.76 1.27 -3.09
C GLN A 288 -26.38 0.80 -3.57
N GLU A 289 -25.50 1.73 -3.94
CA GLU A 289 -24.12 1.41 -4.34
C GLU A 289 -23.32 0.78 -3.20
N ASP A 290 -23.48 1.28 -1.97
CA ASP A 290 -22.87 0.67 -0.78
C ASP A 290 -23.35 -0.77 -0.56
N ALA A 291 -24.65 -1.02 -0.70
CA ALA A 291 -25.22 -2.36 -0.60
C ALA A 291 -24.72 -3.30 -1.72
N ASP A 292 -24.58 -2.79 -2.95
CA ASP A 292 -24.11 -3.54 -4.10
C ASP A 292 -22.60 -3.84 -3.99
N TRP A 293 -21.80 -2.89 -3.50
CA TRP A 293 -20.40 -3.07 -3.18
C TRP A 293 -20.16 -4.16 -2.13
N GLU A 294 -20.88 -4.09 -1.01
CA GLU A 294 -20.79 -5.10 0.04
C GLU A 294 -21.29 -6.48 -0.43
N ARG A 295 -22.30 -6.51 -1.32
CA ARG A 295 -22.74 -7.75 -1.96
C ARG A 295 -21.65 -8.35 -2.84
N ALA A 296 -20.99 -7.53 -3.67
CA ALA A 296 -19.89 -7.98 -4.52
C ALA A 296 -18.72 -8.54 -3.69
N LEU A 297 -18.33 -7.86 -2.61
CA LEU A 297 -17.29 -8.32 -1.69
C LEU A 297 -17.62 -9.70 -1.10
N ARG A 298 -18.86 -9.90 -0.62
CA ARG A 298 -19.31 -11.21 -0.11
C ARG A 298 -19.34 -12.30 -1.17
N MET A 299 -19.75 -11.98 -2.40
CA MET A 299 -19.83 -12.95 -3.49
C MET A 299 -18.45 -13.43 -3.95
N LEU A 300 -17.51 -12.50 -4.06
CA LEU A 300 -16.14 -12.80 -4.47
C LEU A 300 -15.37 -13.53 -3.35
N ALA A 301 -15.63 -13.15 -2.09
CA ALA A 301 -14.99 -13.73 -0.91
C ALA A 301 -13.46 -13.82 -1.06
N LEU A 302 -12.86 -12.74 -1.58
CA LEU A 302 -11.42 -12.63 -1.77
C LEU A 302 -10.71 -12.52 -0.41
N PRO A 303 -9.43 -12.93 -0.34
CA PRO A 303 -8.62 -12.74 0.85
C PRO A 303 -8.59 -11.30 1.37
N ALA A 304 -8.46 -11.14 2.69
CA ALA A 304 -8.45 -9.84 3.35
C ALA A 304 -7.36 -8.91 2.82
N TYR A 305 -6.17 -9.42 2.50
CA TYR A 305 -5.06 -8.59 1.97
C TYR A 305 -5.41 -7.92 0.63
N ILE A 306 -6.32 -8.50 -0.17
CA ILE A 306 -6.82 -7.89 -1.41
C ILE A 306 -7.92 -6.87 -1.11
N THR A 307 -8.84 -7.22 -0.22
CA THR A 307 -10.07 -6.43 0.00
C THR A 307 -9.89 -5.27 0.99
N HIS A 308 -8.94 -5.37 1.92
CA HIS A 308 -8.68 -4.33 2.92
C HIS A 308 -8.38 -2.95 2.32
N PRO A 309 -7.42 -2.78 1.38
CA PRO A 309 -7.18 -1.47 0.78
C PRO A 309 -8.39 -0.94 0.00
N LEU A 310 -9.15 -1.83 -0.65
CA LEU A 310 -10.38 -1.47 -1.37
C LEU A 310 -11.49 -1.01 -0.40
N ARG A 311 -11.60 -1.65 0.77
CA ARG A 311 -12.53 -1.24 1.83
C ARG A 311 -12.14 0.12 2.42
N GLN A 312 -10.85 0.35 2.69
CA GLN A 312 -10.37 1.64 3.16
C GLN A 312 -10.68 2.76 2.16
N GLN A 313 -10.44 2.51 0.87
CA GLN A 313 -10.76 3.48 -0.17
C GLN A 313 -12.27 3.72 -0.28
N TRP A 314 -13.10 2.68 -0.24
CA TRP A 314 -14.55 2.81 -0.25
C TRP A 314 -15.07 3.62 0.95
N VAL A 315 -14.57 3.35 2.16
CA VAL A 315 -14.89 4.13 3.37
C VAL A 315 -14.49 5.60 3.22
N ARG A 316 -13.31 5.87 2.63
CA ARG A 316 -12.88 7.24 2.32
C ARG A 316 -13.85 7.93 1.35
N GLU A 317 -14.25 7.27 0.27
CA GLU A 317 -15.19 7.87 -0.70
C GLU A 317 -16.57 8.11 -0.09
N LYS A 318 -17.06 7.21 0.78
CA LYS A 318 -18.27 7.44 1.58
C LYS A 318 -18.14 8.67 2.46
N HIS A 319 -17.02 8.80 3.16
CA HIS A 319 -16.77 9.94 4.02
C HIS A 319 -16.73 11.26 3.23
N LEU A 320 -16.10 11.27 2.06
CA LEU A 320 -16.10 12.43 1.16
C LEU A 320 -17.49 12.73 0.60
N SER A 321 -18.28 11.71 0.30
CA SER A 321 -19.69 11.84 -0.09
C SER A 321 -20.53 12.47 1.02
N ASP A 322 -20.38 12.03 2.27
CA ASP A 322 -21.06 12.59 3.44
C ASP A 322 -20.72 14.08 3.59
N ILE A 323 -19.43 14.44 3.49
CA ILE A 323 -18.96 15.83 3.55
C ILE A 323 -19.60 16.67 2.44
N ARG A 324 -19.61 16.19 1.19
CA ARG A 324 -20.21 16.90 0.04
C ARG A 324 -21.72 17.10 0.20
N GLN A 325 -22.38 16.19 0.91
CA GLN A 325 -23.80 16.28 1.25
C GLN A 325 -24.08 17.09 2.53
N GLY A 326 -23.05 17.67 3.16
CA GLY A 326 -23.17 18.53 4.33
C GLY A 326 -23.15 17.80 5.67
N SER A 327 -22.93 16.48 5.68
CA SER A 327 -22.71 15.69 6.89
C SER A 327 -21.22 15.73 7.26
N LEU A 328 -20.84 16.74 8.05
CA LEU A 328 -19.46 16.92 8.50
C LEU A 328 -19.13 16.04 9.71
N PRO A 329 -17.92 15.45 9.80
CA PRO A 329 -17.48 14.73 10.99
C PRO A 329 -17.44 15.65 12.20
N SER A 330 -17.55 15.07 13.40
CA SER A 330 -17.29 15.78 14.66
C SER A 330 -15.94 15.37 15.22
N VAL A 331 -15.14 16.35 15.64
CA VAL A 331 -13.79 16.18 16.18
C VAL A 331 -13.76 16.75 17.60
N SER A 332 -13.14 16.05 18.54
CA SER A 332 -12.91 16.58 19.89
C SER A 332 -11.75 17.57 19.85
N THR A 333 -11.99 18.78 20.37
CA THR A 333 -10.96 19.83 20.46
C THR A 333 -10.71 20.23 21.90
N ASN A 334 -9.49 20.67 22.19
CA ASN A 334 -9.14 21.26 23.48
C ASN A 334 -9.57 22.73 23.59
N LEU A 335 -10.06 23.31 22.49
CA LEU A 335 -10.60 24.67 22.49
C LEU A 335 -11.93 24.72 23.25
N GLN A 336 -12.08 25.73 24.11
CA GLN A 336 -13.35 25.96 24.78
C GLN A 336 -14.35 26.58 23.80
N LEU A 337 -15.30 25.77 23.34
CA LEU A 337 -16.34 26.16 22.38
C LEU A 337 -17.62 26.63 23.08
N GLU A 338 -18.46 27.36 22.34
CA GLU A 338 -19.84 27.64 22.76
C GLU A 338 -20.66 26.34 22.85
N SER A 339 -21.71 26.29 23.68
CA SER A 339 -22.45 25.05 23.99
C SER A 339 -23.11 24.37 22.78
N ASP A 340 -23.38 25.11 21.71
CA ASP A 340 -23.99 24.67 20.45
C ASP A 340 -22.99 24.68 19.28
N GLU A 341 -21.70 24.88 19.55
CA GLU A 341 -20.64 24.91 18.54
C GLU A 341 -19.92 23.57 18.48
N ILE A 342 -19.88 22.97 17.29
CA ILE A 342 -19.32 21.64 17.06
C ILE A 342 -18.02 21.80 16.29
N CYS A 343 -16.92 21.23 16.77
CA CYS A 343 -15.68 21.16 15.99
C CYS A 343 -15.78 20.07 14.93
N HIS A 344 -15.45 20.42 13.68
CA HIS A 344 -15.50 19.51 12.54
C HIS A 344 -14.11 19.17 11.99
N TYR A 345 -13.10 20.00 12.27
CA TYR A 345 -11.74 19.81 11.80
C TYR A 345 -10.75 20.53 12.71
N GLU A 346 -9.65 19.87 13.06
CA GLU A 346 -8.53 20.45 13.80
C GLU A 346 -7.22 19.93 13.20
N ALA A 347 -6.32 20.84 12.82
CA ALA A 347 -4.99 20.49 12.32
C ALA A 347 -4.00 21.65 12.46
N THR A 348 -2.72 21.33 12.62
CA THR A 348 -1.64 22.30 12.50
C THR A 348 -1.39 22.65 11.03
N ALA A 349 -1.22 23.93 10.74
CA ALA A 349 -1.07 24.50 9.40
C ALA A 349 -0.03 25.63 9.39
N GLN A 350 0.39 26.05 8.20
CA GLN A 350 1.18 27.26 8.01
C GLN A 350 0.30 28.36 7.44
N HIS A 351 0.22 29.50 8.13
CA HIS A 351 -0.54 30.67 7.70
C HIS A 351 0.41 31.72 7.11
N LEU A 352 0.00 32.30 5.98
CA LEU A 352 0.69 33.41 5.33
C LEU A 352 -0.29 34.57 5.17
N LYS A 353 -0.14 35.60 6.01
CA LYS A 353 -0.84 36.87 5.76
C LYS A 353 -0.19 37.51 4.53
N VAL A 354 -0.98 37.90 3.52
CA VAL A 354 -0.50 38.56 2.30
C VAL A 354 0.49 39.67 2.69
N THR A 355 1.80 39.49 2.43
CA THR A 355 2.98 40.32 2.81
C THR A 355 3.80 39.95 4.08
N ALA A 356 3.46 38.91 4.83
CA ALA A 356 4.18 38.49 6.04
C ALA A 356 5.08 37.25 5.85
N LYS A 357 5.83 36.86 6.89
CA LYS A 357 6.52 35.56 6.96
C LYS A 357 5.51 34.45 7.29
N TRP A 358 5.83 33.22 6.91
CA TRP A 358 5.07 32.03 7.32
C TRP A 358 5.06 31.89 8.85
N GLU A 359 3.89 31.66 9.42
CA GLU A 359 3.69 31.37 10.83
C GLU A 359 2.97 30.02 10.99
N GLU A 360 3.41 29.20 11.94
CA GLU A 360 2.74 27.94 12.28
C GLU A 360 1.53 28.25 13.17
N VAL A 361 0.39 27.67 12.83
CA VAL A 361 -0.89 27.90 13.50
C VAL A 361 -1.66 26.61 13.65
N ASP A 362 -2.49 26.51 14.68
CA ASP A 362 -3.53 25.49 14.77
C ASP A 362 -4.82 26.03 14.17
N LEU A 363 -5.37 25.26 13.23
CA LEU A 363 -6.58 25.57 12.50
C LEU A 363 -7.72 24.72 13.04
N VAL A 364 -8.72 25.35 13.65
CA VAL A 364 -9.92 24.67 14.14
C VAL A 364 -11.14 25.19 13.38
N ALA A 365 -11.76 24.33 12.57
CA ALA A 365 -13.00 24.66 11.87
C ALA A 365 -14.20 24.06 12.63
N THR A 366 -15.19 24.90 12.90
CA THR A 366 -16.38 24.51 13.68
C THR A 366 -17.67 24.70 12.88
N SER A 367 -18.83 24.43 13.47
CA SER A 367 -20.12 24.72 12.85
C SER A 367 -20.39 26.23 12.67
N LYS A 368 -19.66 27.11 13.36
CA LYS A 368 -19.91 28.56 13.37
C LYS A 368 -18.80 29.41 12.73
N LYS A 369 -17.55 29.05 12.99
CA LYS A 369 -16.39 29.89 12.64
C LYS A 369 -15.10 29.08 12.50
N LEU A 370 -14.11 29.70 11.86
CA LEU A 370 -12.75 29.20 11.77
C LEU A 370 -11.88 29.90 12.82
N TYR A 371 -11.22 29.13 13.66
CA TYR A 371 -10.19 29.60 14.59
C TYR A 371 -8.82 29.38 13.96
N VAL A 372 -7.99 30.43 14.00
CA VAL A 372 -6.57 30.39 13.61
C VAL A 372 -5.77 30.74 14.85
N ILE A 373 -5.14 29.76 15.47
CA ILE A 373 -4.49 29.89 16.77
C ILE A 373 -2.99 29.95 16.57
N THR A 374 -2.34 31.03 17.00
CA THR A 374 -0.89 31.14 17.00
C THR A 374 -0.37 30.79 18.40
N PRO A 375 0.64 29.91 18.55
CA PRO A 375 1.11 29.44 19.86
C PRO A 375 1.46 30.56 20.86
N ASP A 376 2.00 31.69 20.37
CA ASP A 376 2.55 32.76 21.21
C ASP A 376 1.76 34.10 21.15
N ALA A 377 0.76 34.21 20.27
CA ALA A 377 0.08 35.48 19.98
C ALA A 377 -1.44 35.46 20.17
N GLY A 378 -1.99 34.34 20.67
CA GLY A 378 -3.42 34.12 20.81
C GLY A 378 -4.08 33.64 19.52
N GLY A 379 -5.42 33.55 19.53
CA GLY A 379 -6.21 33.05 18.39
C GLY A 379 -7.05 34.13 17.72
N LYS A 380 -7.21 34.01 16.40
CA LYS A 380 -8.13 34.82 15.60
C LYS A 380 -9.36 34.00 15.24
N GLU A 381 -10.52 34.56 15.52
CA GLU A 381 -11.82 34.01 15.11
C GLU A 381 -12.29 34.64 13.80
N ILE A 382 -12.66 33.81 12.83
CA ILE A 382 -13.16 34.23 11.53
C ILE A 382 -14.51 33.58 11.28
N SER A 383 -15.58 34.35 11.46
CA SER A 383 -16.94 33.94 11.11
C SER A 383 -17.05 33.62 9.62
N TYR A 384 -17.79 32.57 9.25
CA TYR A 384 -17.88 32.11 7.85
C TYR A 384 -18.42 33.17 6.87
N GLY A 385 -19.30 34.08 7.34
CA GLY A 385 -19.78 35.20 6.52
C GLY A 385 -18.70 36.20 6.06
N LYS A 386 -17.47 36.10 6.58
CA LYS A 386 -16.35 36.94 6.14
C LYS A 386 -15.59 36.33 4.96
N PHE A 387 -15.80 35.07 4.60
CA PHE A 387 -15.10 34.45 3.47
C PHE A 387 -15.79 34.83 2.16
N LEU A 388 -15.07 35.55 1.30
CA LEU A 388 -15.53 35.92 -0.04
C LEU A 388 -15.24 34.81 -1.05
N GLN A 389 -14.05 34.22 -0.97
CA GLN A 389 -13.63 33.10 -1.82
C GLN A 389 -12.73 32.15 -1.05
N ILE A 390 -12.89 30.86 -1.33
CA ILE A 390 -12.03 29.78 -0.86
C ILE A 390 -11.44 29.14 -2.10
N LEU A 391 -10.13 29.27 -2.29
CA LEU A 391 -9.43 28.80 -3.48
C LEU A 391 -8.50 27.65 -3.07
N PRO A 392 -8.88 26.38 -3.32
CA PRO A 392 -7.97 25.26 -3.10
C PRO A 392 -6.83 25.31 -4.12
N ARG A 393 -5.61 25.06 -3.65
CA ARG A 393 -4.40 24.82 -4.44
C ARG A 393 -3.87 23.42 -4.11
N GLU A 394 -2.86 22.99 -4.87
CA GLU A 394 -2.25 21.66 -4.72
C GLU A 394 -1.76 21.40 -3.28
N ASP A 395 -1.13 22.40 -2.65
CA ASP A 395 -0.57 22.28 -1.29
C ASP A 395 -1.07 23.35 -0.30
N SER A 396 -2.04 24.17 -0.68
CA SER A 396 -2.53 25.27 0.17
C SER A 396 -3.99 25.61 -0.07
N ILE A 397 -4.60 26.35 0.85
CA ILE A 397 -5.94 26.91 0.67
C ILE A 397 -5.83 28.42 0.86
N ASP A 398 -6.20 29.19 -0.18
CA ASP A 398 -6.24 30.64 -0.08
C ASP A 398 -7.63 31.09 0.33
N PHE A 399 -7.72 31.71 1.51
CA PHE A 399 -8.94 32.35 1.99
C PHE A 399 -8.92 33.84 1.66
N ARG A 400 -9.83 34.29 0.79
CA ARG A 400 -10.07 35.73 0.59
C ARG A 400 -11.17 36.17 1.54
N LEU A 401 -10.82 37.07 2.46
CA LEU A 401 -11.75 37.62 3.44
C LEU A 401 -12.27 39.00 3.01
N SER A 402 -13.48 39.35 3.43
CA SER A 402 -13.98 40.71 3.30
C SER A 402 -13.16 41.65 4.18
N VAL A 403 -12.64 42.72 3.57
CA VAL A 403 -11.99 43.80 4.30
C VAL A 403 -13.10 44.76 4.74
N LYS A 404 -13.14 45.14 6.02
CA LYS A 404 -13.99 46.28 6.42
C LYS A 404 -13.49 47.50 5.66
N SER A 405 -14.28 48.01 4.72
CA SER A 405 -14.13 49.39 4.24
C SER A 405 -14.37 50.31 5.43
N GLY A 406 -13.30 50.77 6.06
CA GLY A 406 -13.39 51.88 7.00
C GLY A 406 -13.73 53.14 6.22
N ALA A 407 -14.87 53.74 6.57
CA ALA A 407 -15.24 55.12 6.26
C ALA A 407 -14.32 56.12 6.97
#